data_AF-A0A4Y9UB97-F1
#
_entry.id   AF-A0A4Y9UB97-F1
#
_cell.length_a   1.000
_cell.length_b   1.000
_cell.length_c   1.000
_cell.angle_alpha   90.00
_cell.angle_beta   90.00
_cell.angle_gamma   90.00
#
_symmetry.space_group_name_H-M   'P 1'
#
loop_
_entity.id
_entity.type
_entity.pdbx_description
1 polymer ?
#
loop_
_entity_poly.entity_id
_entity_poly.type
_entity_poly.pdbx_seq_one_letter_code
_entity_poly.pdbx_strand_id
1 'polypeptide(L)'
;MRSSPSIVPADRLDRDIYLVLEDFGARAGCAWRETDEADTDLETILQNLLSGQYAYPVRIVSFNPVEGWSRDATSDVADALAQRASDTDTEVSSALQAFIAANATRSFDMQLALPLRGIA
;
A
#
# COMPACT_ATOMS: atom_id res chain seq x y z
N MET A 1 15.92 -36.54 6.25
CA MET A 1 16.79 -35.67 7.08
C MET A 1 15.87 -34.83 7.95
N ARG A 2 15.98 -34.87 9.29
CA ARG A 2 15.18 -33.99 10.15
C ARG A 2 15.99 -32.69 10.31
N SER A 3 15.47 -31.59 9.77
CA SER A 3 16.06 -30.28 10.01
C SER A 3 15.85 -29.91 11.47
N SER A 4 16.90 -29.44 12.14
CA SER A 4 16.76 -28.89 13.49
C SER A 4 16.25 -27.45 13.38
N PRO A 5 15.29 -27.03 14.22
CA PRO A 5 14.82 -25.64 14.22
C PRO A 5 15.98 -24.69 14.53
N SER A 6 15.96 -23.49 13.93
CA SER A 6 16.97 -22.45 14.19
C SER A 6 16.97 -22.07 15.68
N ILE A 7 18.16 -21.97 16.26
CA ILE A 7 18.36 -21.48 17.65
C ILE A 7 18.56 -19.96 17.70
N VAL A 8 18.72 -19.32 16.54
CA VAL A 8 18.72 -17.86 16.43
C VAL A 8 17.28 -17.42 16.68
N PRO A 9 16.99 -16.60 17.70
CA PRO A 9 15.69 -15.96 17.80
C PRO A 9 15.45 -15.25 16.48
N ALA A 10 14.42 -15.66 15.74
CA ALA A 10 13.97 -14.85 14.61
C ALA A 10 13.54 -13.52 15.20
N ASP A 11 14.35 -12.49 15.02
CA ASP A 11 13.96 -11.17 15.47
C ASP A 11 12.73 -10.78 14.64
N ARG A 12 11.57 -10.73 15.29
CA ARG A 12 10.29 -10.39 14.64
C ARG A 12 10.32 -9.00 14.00
N LEU A 13 11.31 -8.18 14.35
CA LEU A 13 11.53 -6.84 13.85
C LEU A 13 12.61 -6.78 12.74
N ASP A 14 13.28 -7.88 12.39
CA ASP A 14 14.22 -7.95 11.26
C ASP A 14 13.46 -8.06 9.93
N ARG A 15 12.71 -7.00 9.63
CA ARG A 15 11.91 -6.83 8.40
C ARG A 15 11.46 -5.39 8.26
N ASP A 16 11.03 -5.07 7.05
CA ASP A 16 10.40 -3.80 6.76
C ASP A 16 8.96 -3.80 7.27
N ILE A 17 8.64 -2.79 8.08
CA ILE A 17 7.33 -2.58 8.68
C ILE A 17 6.73 -1.33 8.06
N TYR A 18 5.48 -1.43 7.61
CA TYR A 18 4.72 -0.38 6.98
C TYR A 18 3.55 0.04 7.86
N LEU A 19 3.42 1.34 8.09
CA LEU A 19 2.31 1.94 8.82
C LEU A 19 1.52 2.87 7.92
N VAL A 20 0.20 2.83 8.04
CA VAL A 20 -0.72 3.67 7.26
C VAL A 20 -1.31 4.73 8.18
N LEU A 21 -1.11 5.99 7.82
CA LEU A 21 -1.84 7.12 8.38
C LEU A 21 -3.14 7.28 7.60
N GLU A 22 -4.26 7.27 8.31
CA GLU A 22 -5.59 7.39 7.72
C GLU A 22 -6.32 8.61 8.27
N ASP A 23 -7.10 9.29 7.42
CA ASP A 23 -7.97 10.41 7.81
C ASP A 23 -9.37 9.91 8.17
N PHE A 24 -9.79 10.17 9.41
CA PHE A 24 -11.13 9.83 9.91
C PHE A 24 -12.09 11.02 9.87
N GLY A 25 -11.74 12.07 9.12
CA GLY A 25 -12.53 13.26 8.87
C GLY A 25 -12.37 14.33 9.96
N ALA A 26 -12.95 15.51 9.71
CA ALA A 26 -12.69 16.75 10.46
C ALA A 26 -12.84 16.66 12.00
N ARG A 27 -13.65 15.73 12.52
CA ARG A 27 -13.85 15.57 13.97
C ARG A 27 -12.81 14.69 14.64
N ALA A 28 -12.32 13.67 13.93
CA ALA A 28 -11.38 12.69 14.47
C ALA A 28 -9.94 12.93 14.00
N GLY A 29 -9.76 13.58 12.85
CA GLY A 29 -8.48 13.87 12.23
C GLY A 29 -7.77 12.61 11.74
N CYS A 30 -6.45 12.71 11.57
CA CYS A 30 -5.64 11.60 11.11
C CYS A 30 -5.09 10.77 12.28
N ALA A 31 -5.07 9.44 12.12
CA ALA A 31 -4.42 8.54 13.07
C ALA A 31 -3.73 7.37 12.36
N TRP A 32 -2.69 6.84 13.00
CA TRP A 32 -2.03 5.62 12.55
C TRP A 32 -2.97 4.44 12.77
N ARG A 33 -3.17 3.65 11.72
CA ARG A 33 -4.06 2.48 11.80
C ARG A 33 -3.43 1.39 12.64
N GLU A 34 -4.26 0.82 13.51
CA GLU A 34 -3.94 -0.42 14.20
C GLU A 34 -3.92 -1.54 13.16
N THR A 35 -2.77 -2.20 13.05
CA THR A 35 -2.52 -3.29 12.12
C THR A 35 -1.85 -4.41 12.93
N ASP A 36 -2.27 -5.66 12.71
CA ASP A 36 -1.59 -6.80 13.33
C ASP A 36 -0.11 -6.78 12.96
N GLU A 37 0.76 -7.09 13.91
CA GLU A 37 2.20 -7.09 13.69
C GLU A 37 2.60 -8.00 12.51
N ALA A 38 1.90 -9.11 12.28
CA ALA A 38 2.16 -10.00 11.14
C ALA A 38 1.82 -9.36 9.77
N ASP A 39 0.89 -8.39 9.76
CA ASP A 39 0.26 -7.84 8.57
C ASP A 39 0.84 -6.48 8.15
N THR A 40 2.01 -6.12 8.68
CA THR A 40 2.69 -4.85 8.40
C THR A 40 3.70 -4.93 7.25
N ASP A 41 3.75 -6.02 6.49
CA ASP A 41 4.62 -6.10 5.31
C ASP A 41 3.97 -5.41 4.09
N LEU A 42 4.80 -5.09 3.09
CA LEU A 42 4.35 -4.35 1.91
C LEU A 42 3.21 -5.05 1.16
N GLU A 43 3.27 -6.37 0.98
CA GLU A 43 2.26 -7.10 0.21
C GLU A 43 0.92 -7.08 0.91
N THR A 44 0.92 -7.25 2.23
CA THR A 44 -0.31 -7.19 3.03
C THR A 44 -0.90 -5.78 3.04
N ILE A 45 -0.07 -4.73 3.17
CA ILE A 45 -0.55 -3.34 3.08
C ILE A 45 -1.17 -3.04 1.71
N LEU A 46 -0.55 -3.49 0.61
CA LEU A 46 -1.10 -3.31 -0.73
C LEU A 46 -2.47 -4.00 -0.89
N GLN A 47 -2.60 -5.23 -0.39
CA GLN A 47 -3.88 -5.96 -0.41
C GLN A 47 -4.95 -5.29 0.44
N ASN A 48 -4.59 -4.80 1.62
CA ASN A 48 -5.51 -4.11 2.52
C ASN A 48 -5.98 -2.76 1.95
N LEU A 49 -5.10 -2.03 1.25
CA LEU A 49 -5.46 -0.83 0.51
C LEU A 49 -6.43 -1.14 -0.64
N LEU A 50 -6.11 -2.14 -1.47
CA LEU A 50 -6.95 -2.54 -2.61
C LEU A 50 -8.33 -3.06 -2.17
N SER A 51 -8.40 -3.79 -1.07
CA SER A 51 -9.67 -4.29 -0.49
C SER A 51 -10.48 -3.21 0.24
N GLY A 52 -9.94 -1.99 0.40
CA GLY A 52 -10.62 -0.88 1.05
C GLY A 52 -10.66 -0.96 2.58
N GLN A 53 -9.78 -1.74 3.22
CA GLN A 53 -9.65 -1.73 4.69
C GLN A 53 -9.17 -0.38 5.23
N TYR A 54 -8.52 0.41 4.37
CA TYR A 54 -8.23 1.82 4.58
C TYR A 54 -9.14 2.65 3.68
N ALA A 55 -10.08 3.38 4.29
CA ALA A 55 -11.04 4.20 3.57
C ALA A 55 -10.38 5.46 2.99
N TYR A 56 -9.53 6.14 3.78
CA TYR A 56 -8.88 7.40 3.38
C TYR A 56 -7.39 7.43 3.77
N PRO A 57 -6.54 6.60 3.14
CA PRO A 57 -5.10 6.64 3.39
C PRO A 57 -4.52 8.00 3.02
N VAL A 58 -3.63 8.52 3.86
CA VAL A 58 -3.00 9.84 3.70
C VAL A 58 -1.50 9.71 3.48
N ARG A 59 -0.84 8.86 4.26
CA ARG A 59 0.61 8.69 4.24
C ARG A 59 0.96 7.27 4.62
N ILE A 60 2.03 6.76 4.03
CA ILE A 60 2.57 5.45 4.36
C ILE A 60 4.03 5.63 4.72
N VAL A 61 4.40 5.17 5.91
CA VAL A 61 5.79 5.21 6.40
C VAL A 61 6.28 3.79 6.51
N SER A 62 7.50 3.56 6.01
CA SER A 62 8.21 2.30 6.23
C SER A 62 9.38 2.51 7.17
N PHE A 63 9.69 1.50 7.95
CA PHE A 63 10.87 1.48 8.81
C PHE A 63 11.35 0.05 9.02
N ASN A 64 12.63 -0.07 9.35
CA ASN A 64 13.25 -1.32 9.76
C ASN A 64 14.05 -1.06 11.05
N PRO A 65 13.59 -1.55 12.22
CA PRO A 65 14.26 -1.32 13.50
C PRO A 65 15.67 -1.91 13.59
N VAL A 66 15.89 -3.07 12.96
CA VAL A 66 17.17 -3.80 13.02
C VAL A 66 18.20 -3.11 12.14
N GLU A 67 17.80 -2.65 10.96
CA GLU A 67 18.67 -1.90 10.04
C GLU A 67 18.78 -0.40 10.38
N GLY A 68 17.93 0.11 11.27
CA GLY A 68 18.03 1.45 11.83
C GLY A 68 17.58 2.58 10.90
N TRP A 69 16.62 2.32 10.01
CA TRP A 69 16.11 3.33 9.08
C TRP A 69 14.58 3.50 9.15
N SER A 70 14.12 4.68 8.72
CA SER A 70 12.71 5.00 8.46
C SER A 70 12.62 5.96 7.28
N ARG A 71 11.56 5.84 6.46
CA ARG A 71 11.31 6.73 5.31
C ARG A 71 9.82 6.88 5.02
N ASP A 72 9.50 7.96 4.31
CA ASP A 72 8.19 8.10 3.67
C ASP A 72 8.13 7.17 2.44
N ALA A 73 7.19 6.24 2.43
CA ALA A 73 6.98 5.24 1.38
C ALA A 73 5.71 5.50 0.56
N THR A 74 5.07 6.66 0.75
CA THR A 74 3.76 6.96 0.16
C THR A 74 3.78 6.85 -1.36
N SER A 75 4.79 7.43 -2.01
CA SER A 75 4.94 7.36 -3.47
C SER A 75 5.28 5.96 -3.97
N ASP A 76 6.17 5.24 -3.30
CA ASP A 76 6.54 3.87 -3.66
C ASP A 76 5.32 2.95 -3.66
N VAL A 77 4.47 3.08 -2.62
CA VAL A 77 3.24 2.31 -2.49
C VAL A 77 2.19 2.76 -3.51
N ALA A 78 2.05 4.06 -3.75
CA ALA A 78 1.14 4.58 -4.76
C ALA A 78 1.50 4.08 -6.17
N ASP A 79 2.79 4.02 -6.51
CA ASP A 79 3.27 3.47 -7.78
C ASP A 79 2.98 1.96 -7.89
N ALA A 80 3.16 1.20 -6.80
CA ALA A 80 2.84 -0.22 -6.77
C ALA A 80 1.33 -0.50 -6.91
N LEU A 81 0.48 0.31 -6.27
CA LEU A 81 -0.97 0.26 -6.42
C LEU A 81 -1.41 0.61 -7.85
N ALA A 82 -0.81 1.65 -8.42
CA ALA A 82 -1.05 2.09 -9.79
C ALA A 82 -0.83 0.95 -10.80
N GLN A 83 0.29 0.24 -10.65
CA GLN A 83 0.61 -0.90 -11.49
C GLN A 83 -0.43 -2.03 -11.34
N ARG A 84 -0.77 -2.41 -10.10
CA ARG A 84 -1.72 -3.51 -9.83
C ARG A 84 -3.14 -3.22 -10.31
N ALA A 85 -3.59 -1.98 -10.17
CA ALA A 85 -4.91 -1.56 -10.65
C ALA A 85 -5.02 -1.70 -12.17
N SER A 86 -3.94 -1.38 -12.90
CA SER A 86 -3.87 -1.55 -14.35
C SER A 86 -3.85 -3.03 -14.78
N ASP A 87 -3.20 -3.88 -14.00
CA ASP A 87 -2.99 -5.30 -14.35
C ASP A 87 -4.22 -6.18 -14.09
N THR A 88 -5.10 -5.79 -13.17
CA THR A 88 -6.12 -6.70 -12.59
C THR A 88 -7.57 -6.32 -12.94
N ASP A 89 -7.82 -5.21 -13.63
CA ASP A 89 -9.17 -4.64 -13.84
C ASP A 89 -10.01 -4.57 -12.55
N THR A 90 -9.32 -4.41 -11.42
CA THR A 90 -9.95 -4.40 -10.09
C THR A 90 -10.66 -3.07 -9.89
N GLU A 91 -11.95 -3.12 -9.52
CA GLU A 91 -12.68 -1.94 -9.08
C GLU A 91 -12.06 -1.38 -7.79
N VAL A 92 -11.28 -0.31 -7.92
CA VAL A 92 -10.70 0.43 -6.78
C VAL A 92 -11.63 1.54 -6.34
N SER A 93 -11.72 1.75 -5.01
CA SER A 93 -12.53 2.83 -4.44
C SER A 93 -12.08 4.21 -4.96
N SER A 94 -13.01 5.17 -5.02
CA SER A 94 -12.70 6.54 -5.47
C SER A 94 -11.65 7.22 -4.58
N ALA A 95 -11.65 6.89 -3.28
CA ALA A 95 -10.66 7.41 -2.34
C ALA A 95 -9.26 6.86 -2.64
N LEU A 96 -9.15 5.56 -2.95
CA LEU A 96 -7.86 4.96 -3.32
C LEU A 96 -7.36 5.48 -4.67
N GLN A 97 -8.25 5.68 -5.65
CA GLN A 97 -7.90 6.31 -6.93
C GLN A 97 -7.35 7.73 -6.72
N ALA A 98 -7.99 8.53 -5.86
CA ALA A 98 -7.51 9.87 -5.52
C ALA A 98 -6.15 9.83 -4.81
N PHE A 99 -5.93 8.86 -3.91
CA PHE A 99 -4.65 8.65 -3.24
C PHE A 99 -3.55 8.31 -4.25
N ILE A 100 -3.80 7.37 -5.18
CA ILE A 100 -2.83 6.98 -6.22
C ILE A 100 -2.50 8.19 -7.09
N ALA A 101 -3.52 8.90 -7.60
CA ALA A 101 -3.33 10.05 -8.48
C ALA A 101 -2.54 11.19 -7.83
N ALA A 102 -2.67 11.38 -6.51
CA ALA A 102 -1.97 12.42 -5.78
C ALA A 102 -0.51 12.09 -5.43
N ASN A 103 -0.15 10.80 -5.35
CA ASN A 103 1.12 10.37 -4.75
C ASN A 103 2.01 9.54 -5.67
N ALA A 104 1.47 8.92 -6.72
CA ALA A 104 2.24 8.17 -7.70
C ALA A 104 3.22 9.11 -8.43
N THR A 105 4.45 8.66 -8.61
CA THR A 105 5.50 9.39 -9.33
C THR A 105 5.65 8.92 -10.76
N ARG A 106 5.21 7.69 -11.05
CA ARG A 106 5.06 7.18 -12.41
C ARG A 106 3.69 7.60 -12.92
N SER A 107 3.60 8.12 -14.15
CA SER A 107 2.30 8.48 -14.73
C SER A 107 1.34 7.30 -14.64
N PHE A 108 0.30 7.46 -13.82
CA PHE A 108 -0.90 6.63 -13.84
C PHE A 108 -1.66 6.96 -15.12
N ASP A 109 -1.15 6.52 -16.26
CA ASP A 109 -1.87 6.60 -17.52
C ASP A 109 -3.03 5.61 -17.45
N MET A 110 -4.13 6.05 -16.83
CA MET A 110 -5.44 5.44 -16.94
C MET A 110 -5.76 5.42 -18.43
N GLN A 111 -5.51 4.30 -19.10
CA GLN A 111 -5.73 4.17 -20.53
C GLN A 111 -7.23 4.19 -20.79
N LEU A 112 -7.79 5.39 -20.98
CA LEU A 112 -9.18 5.59 -21.36
C LEU A 112 -9.43 4.81 -22.65
N ALA A 113 -10.42 3.92 -22.62
CA ALA A 113 -10.81 3.13 -23.77
C ALA A 113 -11.04 4.05 -24.98
N LEU A 114 -10.23 3.83 -26.03
CA LEU A 114 -10.36 4.56 -27.29
C LEU A 114 -11.75 4.29 -27.88
N PRO A 115 -12.50 5.31 -28.33
CA PRO A 115 -13.77 5.09 -28.99
C PRO A 115 -13.50 4.34 -30.30
N LEU A 116 -14.03 3.11 -30.40
CA LEU A 116 -14.04 2.33 -31.62
C LEU A 116 -14.76 3.15 -32.70
N ARG A 117 -14.01 3.73 -33.64
CA ARG A 117 -14.58 4.31 -34.84
C ARG A 117 -15.20 3.16 -35.65
N GLY A 118 -16.53 3.11 -35.64
CA GLY A 118 -17.30 2.26 -36.54
C GLY A 118 -16.88 2.52 -37.98
N ILE A 119 -16.46 1.47 -38.67
CA ILE A 119 -16.23 1.48 -40.10
C ILE A 119 -17.57 1.16 -40.74
N ALA A 120 -18.15 2.15 -41.42
CA ALA A 120 -19.28 1.98 -42.32
C ALA A 120 -18.80 1.44 -43.68
#